data_AF-A0A1F5PLE9-F1
#
_entry.id   AF-A0A1F5PLE9-F1
#
_cell.length_a   1.000
_cell.length_b   1.000
_cell.length_c   1.000
_cell.angle_alpha   90.00
_cell.angle_beta   90.00
_cell.angle_gamma   90.00
#
_symmetry.space_group_name_H-M   'P 1'
#
loop_
_entity.id
_entity.type
_entity.pdbx_description
1 polymer ?
#
loop_
_entity_poly.entity_id
_entity_poly.type
_entity_poly.pdbx_seq_one_letter_code
_entity_poly.pdbx_strand_id
1 'polypeptide(L)'
;MEEIMRSRLFVAAICFVLSGSVVWAQATKAKPKPAAATQAPAPAESAKPRPFTNEDVLKLHAAGFTEQEIVNAIEAASNKSFDTSADGLIALKAVKLSGRVIAAVLGKPYSPEPAPVNATPVVATTVPTAPTITPEAPDQKPASRGRKFPMFGLAGLVGGKKDSSTVDGKKLKDGEPAVIPTTLAPIAVTKTLKTFFESRNADYKIEGDRISTEWGHNRRCGIGNRCEDRAVVQVIDNNGAATVRVRVFQRKHEGGINKKPWVEDGDSKGDLTAQFAAELESVLAAATTTLQR
;
A
#
# COMPACT_ATOMS: atom_id res chain seq x y z
N MET A 1 11.16 51.73 -28.20
CA MET A 1 10.94 53.10 -27.70
C MET A 1 9.57 53.06 -27.04
N GLU A 2 9.43 53.07 -25.71
CA GLU A 2 10.40 53.26 -24.61
C GLU A 2 10.20 52.14 -23.54
N GLU A 3 11.26 51.64 -22.89
CA GLU A 3 11.67 51.99 -21.50
C GLU A 3 10.47 52.28 -20.57
N ILE A 4 10.18 51.53 -19.49
CA ILE A 4 11.05 51.01 -18.40
C ILE A 4 11.68 52.14 -17.56
N MET A 5 10.88 52.77 -16.71
CA MET A 5 11.36 53.55 -15.56
C MET A 5 10.49 53.21 -14.34
N ARG A 6 10.93 52.35 -13.41
CA ARG A 6 11.96 52.58 -12.37
C ARG A 6 11.58 53.69 -11.38
N SER A 7 11.13 53.34 -10.18
CA SER A 7 11.93 53.50 -8.94
C SER A 7 11.19 52.99 -7.68
N ARG A 8 11.95 52.59 -6.65
CA ARG A 8 11.48 52.25 -5.29
C ARG A 8 12.45 52.88 -4.28
N LEU A 9 12.03 53.93 -3.55
CA LEU A 9 12.66 54.63 -2.38
C LEU A 9 11.76 55.85 -2.06
N PHE A 10 11.50 56.35 -0.84
CA PHE A 10 11.67 55.91 0.56
C PHE A 10 10.24 55.70 1.19
N VAL A 11 9.94 55.19 2.40
CA VAL A 11 10.64 54.87 3.66
C VAL A 11 10.70 55.97 4.75
N ALA A 12 10.25 55.62 5.97
CA ALA A 12 10.45 56.24 7.30
C ALA A 12 9.52 57.39 7.81
N ALA A 13 9.51 57.52 9.16
CA ALA A 13 8.80 58.47 10.06
C ALA A 13 7.25 58.38 10.12
N ILE A 14 6.51 57.97 11.18
CA ILE A 14 6.67 57.67 12.64
C ILE A 14 6.18 58.76 13.63
N CYS A 15 5.17 58.37 14.45
CA CYS A 15 4.75 58.85 15.79
C CYS A 15 3.83 60.08 16.03
N PHE A 16 2.82 59.83 16.90
CA PHE A 16 2.06 60.76 17.78
C PHE A 16 1.12 61.81 17.10
N VAL A 17 0.06 62.35 17.70
CA VAL A 17 -0.43 62.42 19.11
C VAL A 17 -1.93 62.01 19.22
N LEU A 18 -2.44 61.78 20.43
CA LEU A 18 -3.84 61.45 20.76
C LEU A 18 -4.88 62.57 20.54
N SER A 19 -6.04 62.23 19.96
CA SER A 19 -7.42 62.71 20.26
C SER A 19 -8.37 62.25 19.13
N GLY A 20 -9.68 62.07 19.30
CA GLY A 20 -10.52 62.10 20.51
C GLY A 20 -12.01 62.22 20.15
N SER A 21 -12.87 61.40 20.77
CA SER A 21 -14.34 61.55 20.87
C SER A 21 -15.25 61.13 19.68
N VAL A 22 -16.49 60.79 20.07
CA VAL A 22 -17.74 60.60 19.29
C VAL A 22 -17.79 59.48 18.24
N VAL A 23 -18.23 58.29 18.69
CA VAL A 23 -19.02 57.37 17.85
C VAL A 23 -20.47 57.87 17.84
N TRP A 24 -21.08 58.00 16.65
CA TRP A 24 -22.53 58.22 16.52
C TRP A 24 -23.17 56.98 15.88
N ALA A 25 -23.77 56.13 16.71
CA ALA A 25 -24.40 54.89 16.26
C ALA A 25 -25.86 55.13 15.85
N GLN A 26 -26.21 54.79 14.61
CA GLN A 26 -27.61 54.81 14.16
C GLN A 26 -28.34 53.53 14.59
N ALA A 27 -29.54 53.69 15.16
CA ALA A 27 -30.31 52.60 15.73
C ALA A 27 -31.23 51.93 14.70
N THR A 28 -31.09 50.62 14.49
CA THR A 28 -32.11 49.78 13.86
C THR A 28 -32.92 49.06 14.93
N LYS A 29 -34.25 49.16 14.84
CA LYS A 29 -35.17 48.56 15.83
C LYS A 29 -35.24 47.04 15.65
N ALA A 30 -34.80 46.29 16.65
CA ALA A 30 -35.09 44.85 16.79
C ALA A 30 -35.91 44.58 18.07
N LYS A 31 -36.76 43.56 18.02
CA LYS A 31 -37.79 43.26 19.04
C LYS A 31 -37.17 42.62 20.29
N PRO A 32 -37.59 42.98 21.53
CA PRO A 32 -36.98 42.46 22.75
C PRO A 32 -37.25 40.96 22.93
N LYS A 33 -36.21 40.21 23.29
CA LYS A 33 -36.28 38.88 23.92
C LYS A 33 -35.75 39.03 25.36
N PRO A 34 -36.37 38.41 26.39
CA PRO A 34 -35.96 38.61 27.78
C PRO A 34 -34.49 38.29 28.03
N ALA A 35 -33.86 39.07 28.91
CA ALA A 35 -32.46 38.94 29.26
C ALA A 35 -32.20 37.82 30.29
N ALA A 36 -30.97 37.32 30.27
CA ALA A 36 -30.25 36.74 31.42
C ALA A 36 -31.04 35.86 32.41
N ALA A 37 -31.22 34.58 32.05
CA ALA A 37 -30.91 33.55 33.03
C ALA A 37 -29.39 33.36 33.04
N THR A 38 -28.74 33.63 34.17
CA THR A 38 -27.29 33.46 34.33
C THR A 38 -26.90 31.99 34.16
N GLN A 39 -26.36 31.64 33.00
CA GLN A 39 -25.65 30.37 32.87
C GLN A 39 -24.30 30.52 33.58
N ALA A 40 -24.25 30.00 34.81
CA ALA A 40 -23.00 29.66 35.47
C ALA A 40 -22.16 28.77 34.53
N PRO A 41 -20.80 28.77 34.65
CA PRO A 41 -19.97 27.86 33.87
C PRO A 41 -20.51 26.43 34.01
N ALA A 42 -20.81 25.80 32.89
CA ALA A 42 -21.36 24.45 32.88
C ALA A 42 -20.44 23.51 33.68
N PRO A 43 -20.99 22.58 34.49
CA PRO A 43 -20.17 21.65 35.25
C PRO A 43 -19.14 20.99 34.34
N ALA A 44 -17.87 20.99 34.75
CA ALA A 44 -16.78 20.45 33.95
C ALA A 44 -17.11 19.00 33.60
N GLU A 45 -17.44 18.75 32.33
CA GLU A 45 -17.88 17.44 31.85
C GLU A 45 -16.75 16.45 32.14
N SER A 46 -17.00 15.52 33.07
CA SER A 46 -15.96 14.75 33.73
C SER A 46 -15.02 14.11 32.71
N ALA A 47 -13.80 14.66 32.63
CA ALA A 47 -12.84 14.34 31.58
C ALA A 47 -12.33 12.90 31.71
N LYS A 48 -13.14 11.95 31.24
CA LYS A 48 -12.81 10.53 31.19
C LYS A 48 -11.47 10.39 30.47
N PRO A 49 -10.45 9.76 31.07
CA PRO A 49 -9.13 9.71 30.47
C PRO A 49 -9.22 9.06 29.09
N ARG A 50 -8.79 9.79 28.04
CA ARG A 50 -8.77 9.27 26.66
C ARG A 50 -8.06 7.91 26.68
N PRO A 51 -8.63 6.86 26.09
CA PRO A 51 -7.94 5.58 26.02
C PRO A 51 -6.63 5.73 25.25
N PHE A 52 -5.59 5.06 25.72
CA PHE A 52 -4.31 5.00 25.03
C PHE A 52 -4.43 4.08 23.81
N THR A 53 -4.05 4.57 22.62
CA THR A 53 -4.32 3.92 21.33
C THR A 53 -3.06 3.66 20.51
N ASN A 54 -3.19 2.93 19.38
CA ASN A 54 -2.09 2.73 18.43
C ASN A 54 -1.55 4.07 17.90
N GLU A 55 -2.39 5.10 17.74
CA GLU A 55 -1.93 6.44 17.33
C GLU A 55 -0.92 7.01 18.33
N ASP A 56 -1.13 6.75 19.62
CA ASP A 56 -0.35 7.33 20.71
C ASP A 56 0.97 6.58 20.89
N VAL A 57 0.96 5.25 20.67
CA VAL A 57 2.18 4.44 20.49
C VAL A 57 3.01 4.91 19.29
N LEU A 58 2.36 5.18 18.15
CA LEU A 58 3.02 5.70 16.94
C LEU A 58 3.61 7.12 17.16
N LYS A 59 2.94 7.99 17.93
CA LYS A 59 3.46 9.31 18.31
C LYS A 59 4.71 9.20 19.19
N LEU A 60 4.71 8.33 20.20
CA LEU A 60 5.90 8.11 21.04
C LEU A 60 7.09 7.57 20.21
N HIS A 61 6.84 6.62 19.31
CA HIS A 61 7.88 6.10 18.42
C HIS A 61 8.43 7.20 17.48
N ALA A 62 7.56 8.01 16.87
CA ALA A 62 7.96 9.11 16.01
C ALA A 62 8.68 10.25 16.77
N ALA A 63 8.43 10.39 18.07
CA ALA A 63 9.14 11.30 18.98
C ALA A 63 10.48 10.73 19.50
N GLY A 64 10.87 9.52 19.10
CA GLY A 64 12.17 8.93 19.41
C GLY A 64 12.27 8.22 20.77
N PHE A 65 11.15 7.95 21.45
CA PHE A 65 11.16 7.15 22.68
C PHE A 65 11.66 5.73 22.41
N THR A 66 12.42 5.16 23.35
CA THR A 66 12.90 3.79 23.23
C THR A 66 11.76 2.78 23.39
N GLU A 67 11.93 1.58 22.81
CA GLU A 67 10.93 0.53 22.91
C GLU A 67 10.62 0.11 24.35
N GLN A 68 11.58 0.24 25.27
CA GLN A 68 11.38 0.02 26.70
C GLN A 68 10.41 1.05 27.30
N GLU A 69 10.57 2.33 26.99
CA GLU A 69 9.71 3.40 27.49
C GLU A 69 8.30 3.30 26.90
N ILE A 70 8.20 2.92 25.62
CA ILE A 70 6.92 2.68 24.94
C ILE A 70 6.19 1.49 25.58
N VAL A 71 6.88 0.39 25.88
CA VAL A 71 6.31 -0.76 26.63
C VAL A 71 5.86 -0.33 28.03
N ASN A 72 6.69 0.39 28.78
CA ASN A 72 6.33 0.89 30.12
C ASN A 72 5.07 1.79 30.07
N ALA A 73 4.94 2.65 29.06
CA ALA A 73 3.77 3.50 28.85
C ALA A 73 2.51 2.69 28.47
N ILE A 74 2.65 1.69 27.60
CA ILE A 74 1.59 0.74 27.26
C ILE A 74 1.11 -0.02 28.50
N GLU A 75 2.03 -0.43 29.38
CA GLU A 75 1.72 -1.18 30.60
C GLU A 75 1.00 -0.29 31.63
N ALA A 76 1.53 0.90 31.91
CA ALA A 76 1.02 1.83 32.93
C ALA A 76 -0.33 2.51 32.57
N ALA A 77 -0.71 2.59 31.29
CA ALA A 77 -1.95 3.24 30.86
C ALA A 77 -3.21 2.57 31.44
N SER A 78 -3.93 3.23 32.36
CA SER A 78 -5.10 2.63 33.02
C SER A 78 -6.33 2.43 32.12
N ASN A 79 -6.37 3.10 30.97
CA ASN A 79 -7.40 2.96 29.94
C ASN A 79 -6.71 2.71 28.59
N LYS A 80 -6.99 1.57 27.94
CA LYS A 80 -6.33 1.11 26.71
C LYS A 80 -7.39 0.78 25.66
N SER A 81 -7.24 1.30 24.45
CA SER A 81 -8.08 0.97 23.30
C SER A 81 -7.17 0.83 22.08
N PHE A 82 -6.46 -0.30 22.05
CA PHE A 82 -5.62 -0.66 20.92
C PHE A 82 -6.44 -1.32 19.82
N ASP A 83 -6.13 -0.95 18.58
CA ASP A 83 -6.58 -1.67 17.40
C ASP A 83 -5.66 -2.89 17.21
N THR A 84 -6.16 -4.06 17.58
CA THR A 84 -5.50 -5.36 17.44
C THR A 84 -5.89 -6.08 16.15
N SER A 85 -6.59 -5.41 15.23
CA SER A 85 -6.85 -5.93 13.88
C SER A 85 -5.55 -6.08 13.08
N ALA A 86 -5.63 -6.81 11.96
CA ALA A 86 -4.51 -6.90 11.01
C ALA A 86 -4.00 -5.51 10.60
N ASP A 87 -4.90 -4.56 10.36
CA ASP A 87 -4.55 -3.19 9.94
C ASP A 87 -3.82 -2.43 11.05
N GLY A 88 -4.34 -2.47 12.28
CA GLY A 88 -3.74 -1.83 13.45
C GLY A 88 -2.35 -2.37 13.80
N LEU A 89 -2.17 -3.69 13.71
CA LEU A 89 -0.86 -4.35 13.94
C LEU A 89 0.12 -4.11 12.79
N ILE A 90 -0.35 -4.07 11.54
CA ILE A 90 0.49 -3.75 10.37
C ILE A 90 0.93 -2.29 10.41
N ALA A 91 0.10 -1.35 10.88
CA ALA A 91 0.50 0.04 11.08
C ALA A 91 1.65 0.18 12.10
N LEU A 92 1.61 -0.57 13.21
CA LEU A 92 2.69 -0.63 14.19
C LEU A 92 3.96 -1.28 13.61
N LYS A 93 3.83 -2.38 12.87
CA LYS A 93 4.98 -3.06 12.24
C LYS A 93 5.60 -2.26 11.09
N ALA A 94 4.83 -1.44 10.38
CA ALA A 94 5.31 -0.64 9.25
C ALA A 94 6.35 0.43 9.65
N VAL A 95 6.24 0.98 10.87
CA VAL A 95 7.26 1.91 11.42
C VAL A 95 8.50 1.19 11.99
N LYS A 96 8.54 -0.16 11.95
CA LYS A 96 9.57 -1.04 12.54
C LYS A 96 9.61 -1.12 14.06
N LEU A 97 8.47 -0.91 14.75
CA LEU A 97 8.34 -1.34 16.15
C LEU A 97 8.54 -2.85 16.26
N SER A 98 9.33 -3.29 17.23
CA SER A 98 9.67 -4.70 17.40
C SER A 98 8.49 -5.53 17.89
N GLY A 99 8.64 -6.85 17.75
CA GLY A 99 7.68 -7.82 18.30
C GLY A 99 7.45 -7.68 19.81
N ARG A 100 8.37 -7.05 20.56
CA ARG A 100 8.21 -6.78 21.98
C ARG A 100 7.17 -5.69 22.25
N VAL A 101 7.21 -4.58 21.53
CA VAL A 101 6.20 -3.51 21.66
C VAL A 101 4.83 -4.01 21.19
N ILE A 102 4.81 -4.77 20.08
CA ILE A 102 3.59 -5.38 19.55
C ILE A 102 2.98 -6.40 20.53
N ALA A 103 3.81 -7.20 21.23
CA ALA A 103 3.34 -8.11 22.28
C ALA A 103 2.73 -7.37 23.47
N ALA A 104 3.32 -6.24 23.91
CA ALA A 104 2.75 -5.39 24.96
C ALA A 104 1.40 -4.77 24.56
N VAL A 105 1.26 -4.30 23.30
CA VAL A 105 -0.03 -3.85 22.73
C VAL A 105 -1.08 -4.97 22.74
N LEU A 106 -0.66 -6.22 22.46
CA LEU A 106 -1.51 -7.41 22.50
C LEU A 106 -1.76 -7.97 23.91
N GLY A 107 -1.19 -7.39 24.96
CA GLY A 107 -1.27 -7.90 26.34
C GLY A 107 -0.66 -9.30 26.51
N LYS A 108 0.29 -9.70 25.65
CA LYS A 108 0.94 -11.02 25.66
C LYS A 108 2.36 -10.94 26.21
N PRO A 109 2.82 -11.92 27.00
CA PRO A 109 4.23 -12.00 27.37
C PRO A 109 5.10 -12.17 26.12
N TYR A 110 6.10 -11.32 25.95
CA TYR A 110 7.06 -11.44 24.85
C TYR A 110 8.08 -12.53 25.18
N SER A 111 7.92 -13.70 24.57
CA SER A 111 8.98 -14.70 24.49
C SER A 111 9.85 -14.37 23.27
N PRO A 112 11.13 -14.02 23.42
CA PRO A 112 12.03 -13.91 22.27
C PRO A 112 12.19 -15.29 21.64
N GLU A 113 11.97 -15.39 20.33
CA GLU A 113 12.24 -16.61 19.56
C GLU A 113 13.76 -16.82 19.50
N PRO A 114 14.28 -18.01 19.85
CA PRO A 114 15.71 -18.24 19.89
C PRO A 114 16.33 -18.13 18.49
N ALA A 115 17.42 -17.37 18.38
CA ALA A 115 18.14 -17.21 17.11
C ALA A 115 18.62 -18.58 16.58
N PRO A 116 18.68 -18.77 15.24
CA PRO A 116 19.02 -20.05 14.64
C PRO A 116 20.47 -20.45 14.96
N VAL A 117 20.63 -21.37 15.90
CA VAL A 117 21.90 -22.06 16.18
C VAL A 117 22.10 -23.22 15.19
N ASN A 118 23.35 -23.51 14.87
CA ASN A 118 23.71 -24.50 13.85
C ASN A 118 23.23 -25.92 14.20
N ALA A 119 22.97 -26.70 13.14
CA ALA A 119 22.30 -27.99 13.23
C ALA A 119 23.19 -29.15 13.74
N THR A 120 22.55 -30.05 14.48
CA THR A 120 22.85 -31.49 14.49
C THR A 120 21.52 -32.27 14.42
N PRO A 121 21.45 -33.38 13.68
CA PRO A 121 20.20 -34.13 13.51
C PRO A 121 19.92 -35.03 14.71
N VAL A 122 18.65 -35.11 15.12
CA VAL A 122 18.15 -36.13 16.06
C VAL A 122 17.01 -36.88 15.39
N VAL A 123 17.15 -38.19 15.26
CA VAL A 123 16.14 -39.06 14.63
C VAL A 123 15.09 -39.47 15.67
N ALA A 124 13.82 -39.18 15.41
CA ALA A 124 12.69 -39.73 16.15
C ALA A 124 11.51 -39.98 15.19
N THR A 125 11.20 -41.25 14.97
CA THR A 125 10.08 -41.69 14.12
C THR A 125 8.75 -41.60 14.87
N THR A 126 7.72 -40.99 14.28
CA THR A 126 6.34 -41.52 14.33
C THR A 126 5.39 -40.84 13.32
N VAL A 127 4.58 -41.68 12.66
CA VAL A 127 3.44 -41.42 11.77
C VAL A 127 2.50 -42.62 12.04
N PRO A 128 1.14 -42.52 12.07
CA PRO A 128 0.28 -41.54 11.42
C PRO A 128 -0.76 -40.84 12.33
N THR A 129 -1.49 -39.87 11.78
CA THR A 129 -2.96 -39.96 11.56
C THR A 129 -3.43 -38.73 10.78
N ALA A 130 -4.08 -38.95 9.63
CA ALA A 130 -4.95 -37.96 8.98
C ALA A 130 -6.41 -38.35 9.27
N PRO A 131 -7.35 -37.39 9.27
CA PRO A 131 -8.22 -37.32 8.08
C PRO A 131 -8.74 -35.91 7.70
N THR A 132 -9.32 -35.84 6.50
CA THR A 132 -10.41 -34.91 6.07
C THR A 132 -10.10 -33.41 5.81
N ILE A 133 -9.56 -33.17 4.61
CA ILE A 133 -9.95 -32.19 3.56
C ILE A 133 -10.74 -30.88 3.84
N THR A 134 -10.32 -29.85 3.07
CA THR A 134 -11.11 -28.73 2.48
C THR A 134 -11.24 -27.43 3.31
N PRO A 135 -11.21 -26.22 2.68
CA PRO A 135 -10.56 -25.04 3.29
C PRO A 135 -11.45 -23.80 3.46
N GLU A 136 -10.94 -22.77 4.16
CA GLU A 136 -11.12 -21.38 3.71
C GLU A 136 -10.05 -20.40 4.27
N ALA A 137 -9.66 -19.44 3.43
CA ALA A 137 -8.96 -18.20 3.78
C ALA A 137 -9.68 -17.07 3.01
N PRO A 138 -9.79 -15.85 3.56
CA PRO A 138 -8.70 -14.86 3.47
C PRO A 138 -8.44 -14.11 4.79
N ASP A 139 -7.24 -13.63 5.14
CA ASP A 139 -6.16 -12.99 4.35
C ASP A 139 -6.56 -11.61 3.78
N GLN A 140 -6.50 -10.58 4.63
CA GLN A 140 -6.50 -9.18 4.18
C GLN A 140 -5.38 -8.39 4.84
N LYS A 141 -4.64 -7.68 3.99
CA LYS A 141 -3.50 -6.80 4.26
C LYS A 141 -3.89 -5.40 3.75
N PRO A 142 -3.70 -4.32 4.52
CA PRO A 142 -4.26 -3.00 4.18
C PRO A 142 -3.59 -2.35 2.97
N ALA A 143 -4.39 -1.53 2.29
CA ALA A 143 -3.98 -0.78 1.11
C ALA A 143 -2.83 0.23 1.39
N SER A 144 -1.71 0.06 0.71
CA SER A 144 -0.63 1.06 0.67
C SER A 144 -1.09 2.33 -0.08
N ARG A 145 -1.21 3.45 0.65
CA ARG A 145 -1.48 4.78 0.07
C ARG A 145 -0.24 5.33 -0.65
N GLY A 146 0.07 4.80 -1.82
CA GLY A 146 1.27 5.17 -2.58
C GLY A 146 1.11 5.06 -4.09
N ARG A 147 0.40 6.02 -4.70
CA ARG A 147 0.29 6.30 -6.16
C ARG A 147 0.68 5.12 -7.08
N LYS A 148 -0.14 4.06 -7.06
CA LYS A 148 0.04 2.88 -7.94
C LYS A 148 -0.50 3.20 -9.33
N PHE A 149 0.38 3.16 -10.33
CA PHE A 149 0.04 3.34 -11.74
C PHE A 149 -0.60 2.06 -12.32
N PRO A 150 -1.26 2.13 -13.50
CA PRO A 150 -1.72 0.93 -14.17
C PRO A 150 -0.56 0.01 -14.58
N MET A 151 -0.77 -1.30 -14.40
CA MET A 151 0.14 -2.38 -14.84
C MET A 151 0.33 -2.46 -16.36
N PHE A 152 -0.40 -1.65 -17.13
CA PHE A 152 -0.44 -1.62 -18.59
C PHE A 152 -0.50 -0.16 -19.03
N GLY A 153 0.36 0.26 -19.96
CA GLY A 153 0.26 1.63 -20.51
C GLY A 153 1.56 2.32 -20.89
N LEU A 154 2.68 1.60 -21.10
CA LEU A 154 3.90 2.21 -21.63
C LEU A 154 4.03 2.15 -23.17
N ALA A 155 3.13 1.42 -23.85
CA ALA A 155 3.06 1.27 -25.30
C ALA A 155 2.49 2.51 -26.04
N GLY A 156 2.94 3.72 -25.68
CA GLY A 156 2.37 4.98 -26.17
C GLY A 156 3.06 5.64 -27.38
N LEU A 157 4.21 5.13 -27.85
CA LEU A 157 5.09 5.90 -28.74
C LEU A 157 5.80 5.12 -29.87
N VAL A 158 5.41 3.87 -30.15
CA VAL A 158 5.88 3.12 -31.34
C VAL A 158 4.68 2.62 -32.13
N GLY A 159 4.56 3.06 -33.37
CA GLY A 159 3.42 2.72 -34.24
C GLY A 159 3.49 1.27 -34.72
N GLY A 160 2.73 0.39 -34.08
CA GLY A 160 2.61 -1.01 -34.48
C GLY A 160 1.39 -1.67 -33.86
N LYS A 161 0.29 -1.75 -34.61
CA LYS A 161 -0.97 -2.37 -34.15
C LYS A 161 -0.87 -3.91 -34.20
N LYS A 162 -0.01 -4.50 -33.37
CA LYS A 162 -0.19 -5.89 -32.93
C LYS A 162 -1.46 -5.93 -32.08
N ASP A 163 -2.38 -6.84 -32.37
CA ASP A 163 -3.57 -7.02 -31.55
C ASP A 163 -3.16 -7.51 -30.15
N SER A 164 -3.35 -6.65 -29.14
CA SER A 164 -2.64 -6.76 -27.85
C SER A 164 -2.98 -8.00 -27.02
N SER A 165 -4.05 -8.71 -27.40
CA SER A 165 -4.52 -9.98 -26.83
C SER A 165 -3.77 -11.24 -27.30
N THR A 166 -2.68 -11.07 -28.06
CA THR A 166 -2.18 -12.12 -28.96
C THR A 166 -0.71 -12.46 -28.72
N VAL A 167 -0.44 -13.73 -28.40
CA VAL A 167 0.92 -14.30 -28.30
C VAL A 167 1.14 -15.18 -29.53
N ASP A 168 2.28 -15.04 -30.21
CA ASP A 168 2.61 -15.79 -31.45
C ASP A 168 1.51 -15.81 -32.54
N GLY A 169 0.69 -14.75 -32.61
CA GLY A 169 -0.43 -14.68 -33.56
C GLY A 169 -1.70 -15.46 -33.15
N LYS A 170 -1.71 -16.10 -31.97
CA LYS A 170 -2.93 -16.68 -31.36
C LYS A 170 -3.44 -15.84 -30.19
N LYS A 171 -4.77 -15.68 -30.12
CA LYS A 171 -5.43 -15.15 -28.93
C LYS A 171 -5.27 -16.15 -27.78
N LEU A 172 -4.67 -15.71 -26.68
CA LEU A 172 -4.50 -16.53 -25.48
C LEU A 172 -5.85 -16.74 -24.78
N LYS A 173 -6.08 -17.95 -24.25
CA LYS A 173 -7.31 -18.29 -23.51
C LYS A 173 -7.18 -17.97 -22.03
N ASP A 174 -8.32 -17.86 -21.34
CA ASP A 174 -8.31 -17.84 -19.88
C ASP A 174 -7.75 -19.17 -19.33
N GLY A 175 -7.01 -19.08 -18.23
CA GLY A 175 -6.25 -20.17 -17.60
C GLY A 175 -4.90 -20.50 -18.26
N GLU A 176 -4.72 -20.16 -19.54
CA GLU A 176 -3.53 -20.47 -20.35
C GLU A 176 -2.38 -19.49 -20.06
N PRO A 177 -1.16 -19.95 -19.70
CA PRO A 177 -0.03 -19.07 -19.46
C PRO A 177 0.62 -18.64 -20.78
N ALA A 178 1.00 -17.36 -20.88
CA ALA A 178 1.95 -16.95 -21.93
C ALA A 178 3.35 -17.50 -21.59
N VAL A 179 4.11 -17.91 -22.60
CA VAL A 179 5.41 -18.57 -22.44
C VAL A 179 6.45 -17.84 -23.27
N ILE A 180 7.36 -17.13 -22.62
CA ILE A 180 8.40 -16.30 -23.25
C ILE A 180 9.74 -17.05 -23.12
N PRO A 181 10.28 -17.65 -24.20
CA PRO A 181 11.64 -18.17 -24.20
C PRO A 181 12.65 -17.02 -24.21
N THR A 182 13.75 -17.15 -23.46
CA THR A 182 14.84 -16.16 -23.50
C THR A 182 16.22 -16.81 -23.33
N THR A 183 17.21 -16.25 -24.04
CA THR A 183 18.62 -16.62 -23.93
C THR A 183 19.30 -16.03 -22.69
N LEU A 184 18.59 -15.19 -21.91
CA LEU A 184 19.07 -14.66 -20.64
C LEU A 184 19.12 -15.74 -19.56
N ALA A 185 20.21 -15.79 -18.80
CA ALA A 185 20.30 -16.61 -17.60
C ALA A 185 19.22 -16.21 -16.56
N PRO A 186 18.66 -17.15 -15.77
CA PRO A 186 17.58 -16.85 -14.82
C PRO A 186 17.86 -15.72 -13.82
N ILE A 187 19.12 -15.52 -13.42
CA ILE A 187 19.55 -14.43 -12.54
C ILE A 187 19.39 -13.07 -13.24
N ALA A 188 19.74 -12.98 -14.53
CA ALA A 188 19.57 -11.76 -15.33
C ALA A 188 18.08 -11.47 -15.55
N VAL A 189 17.28 -12.48 -15.87
CA VAL A 189 15.81 -12.37 -15.98
C VAL A 189 15.19 -11.86 -14.67
N THR A 190 15.57 -12.46 -13.53
CA THR A 190 15.07 -12.06 -12.20
C THR A 190 15.44 -10.61 -11.86
N LYS A 191 16.67 -10.18 -12.20
CA LYS A 191 17.11 -8.79 -12.05
C LYS A 191 16.29 -7.84 -12.92
N THR A 192 16.08 -8.17 -14.20
CA THR A 192 15.27 -7.38 -15.13
C THR A 192 13.81 -7.29 -14.69
N LEU A 193 13.21 -8.40 -14.24
CA LEU A 193 11.85 -8.42 -13.67
C LEU A 193 11.73 -7.55 -12.43
N LYS A 194 12.70 -7.61 -11.51
CA LYS A 194 12.75 -6.72 -10.34
C LYS A 194 12.72 -5.25 -10.77
N THR A 195 13.62 -4.83 -11.66
CA THR A 195 13.67 -3.44 -12.15
C THR A 195 12.40 -3.04 -12.94
N PHE A 196 11.76 -3.99 -13.64
CA PHE A 196 10.49 -3.80 -14.36
C PHE A 196 9.31 -3.53 -13.41
N PHE A 197 9.27 -4.17 -12.24
CA PHE A 197 8.23 -3.93 -11.22
C PHE A 197 8.53 -2.68 -10.37
N GLU A 198 9.79 -2.46 -9.99
CA GLU A 198 10.22 -1.24 -9.27
C GLU A 198 9.93 0.03 -10.09
N SER A 199 10.22 0.03 -11.39
CA SER A 199 9.92 1.17 -12.29
C SER A 199 8.42 1.44 -12.49
N ARG A 200 7.54 0.46 -12.22
CA ARG A 200 6.07 0.62 -12.21
C ARG A 200 5.51 1.02 -10.85
N ASN A 201 6.35 1.14 -9.81
CA ASN A 201 5.91 1.29 -8.41
C ASN A 201 4.93 0.16 -8.00
N ALA A 202 5.22 -1.07 -8.42
CA ALA A 202 4.45 -2.25 -8.11
C ALA A 202 5.05 -3.00 -6.91
N ASP A 203 4.30 -3.11 -5.81
CA ASP A 203 4.62 -4.03 -4.71
C ASP A 203 4.65 -5.47 -5.26
N TYR A 204 5.64 -6.28 -4.89
CA TYR A 204 5.76 -7.68 -5.31
C TYR A 204 6.41 -8.58 -4.23
N LYS A 205 6.16 -9.88 -4.33
CA LYS A 205 6.70 -10.96 -3.48
C LYS A 205 7.40 -12.00 -4.36
N ILE A 206 8.56 -12.50 -3.92
CA ILE A 206 9.27 -13.62 -4.53
C ILE A 206 9.06 -14.88 -3.68
N GLU A 207 8.77 -15.99 -4.34
CA GLU A 207 8.47 -17.31 -3.78
C GLU A 207 9.19 -18.37 -4.62
N GLY A 208 10.47 -18.61 -4.34
CA GLY A 208 11.31 -19.50 -5.15
C GLY A 208 11.57 -18.94 -6.55
N ASP A 209 11.17 -19.70 -7.57
CA ASP A 209 11.23 -19.32 -9.00
C ASP A 209 10.09 -18.38 -9.43
N ARG A 210 9.11 -18.13 -8.54
CA ARG A 210 7.91 -17.34 -8.82
C ARG A 210 8.01 -15.92 -8.24
N ILE A 211 7.79 -14.92 -9.09
CA ILE A 211 7.58 -13.53 -8.69
C ILE A 211 6.09 -13.22 -8.89
N SER A 212 5.41 -12.71 -7.87
CA SER A 212 4.02 -12.24 -8.01
C SER A 212 3.90 -10.80 -7.52
N THR A 213 3.16 -9.97 -8.24
CA THR A 213 2.79 -8.65 -7.72
C THR A 213 1.80 -8.82 -6.57
N GLU A 214 1.65 -7.78 -5.77
CA GLU A 214 0.40 -7.56 -5.04
C GLU A 214 -0.75 -7.30 -6.03
N TRP A 215 -1.97 -7.25 -5.51
CA TRP A 215 -3.11 -6.75 -6.27
C TRP A 215 -2.91 -5.26 -6.65
N GLY A 216 -3.10 -4.98 -7.93
CA GLY A 216 -2.87 -3.67 -8.52
C GLY A 216 -3.92 -2.62 -8.13
N HIS A 217 -3.81 -1.43 -8.72
CA HIS A 217 -4.77 -0.35 -8.45
C HIS A 217 -6.21 -0.71 -8.84
N ASN A 218 -7.15 -0.14 -8.08
CA ASN A 218 -8.57 -0.37 -8.20
C ASN A 218 -9.19 0.36 -9.41
N ARG A 219 -9.24 -0.29 -10.58
CA ARG A 219 -9.85 0.25 -11.82
C ARG A 219 -11.38 0.13 -11.81
N ARG A 220 -12.04 0.77 -12.78
CA ARG A 220 -13.40 0.41 -13.20
C ARG A 220 -13.33 -0.65 -14.31
N CYS A 221 -14.24 -1.63 -14.29
CA CYS A 221 -14.29 -2.71 -15.28
C CYS A 221 -15.75 -2.94 -15.72
N GLY A 222 -16.20 -2.14 -16.70
CA GLY A 222 -17.62 -2.06 -17.06
C GLY A 222 -18.45 -1.25 -16.06
N ILE A 223 -19.78 -1.42 -16.12
CA ILE A 223 -20.74 -0.62 -15.36
C ILE A 223 -20.75 -1.05 -13.89
N GLY A 224 -20.65 -0.10 -12.96
CA GLY A 224 -20.70 -0.31 -11.50
C GLY A 224 -19.49 -1.03 -10.88
N ASN A 225 -18.80 -1.89 -11.63
CA ASN A 225 -17.79 -2.80 -11.10
C ASN A 225 -16.40 -2.16 -10.96
N ARG A 226 -15.67 -2.68 -9.97
CA ARG A 226 -14.26 -2.38 -9.72
C ARG A 226 -13.42 -3.63 -9.89
N CYS A 227 -12.25 -3.50 -10.49
CA CYS A 227 -11.32 -4.62 -10.68
C CYS A 227 -9.90 -4.25 -10.28
N GLU A 228 -9.18 -5.24 -9.79
CA GLU A 228 -7.75 -5.19 -9.48
C GLU A 228 -7.07 -6.36 -10.21
N ASP A 229 -5.87 -6.13 -10.74
CA ASP A 229 -5.14 -7.09 -11.57
C ASP A 229 -3.83 -7.47 -10.87
N ARG A 230 -3.42 -8.75 -10.95
CA ARG A 230 -2.19 -9.29 -10.35
C ARG A 230 -1.41 -10.12 -11.35
N ALA A 231 -0.15 -9.78 -11.59
CA ALA A 231 0.73 -10.62 -12.40
C ALA A 231 1.43 -11.67 -11.52
N VAL A 232 1.53 -12.89 -12.07
CA VAL A 232 2.33 -13.99 -11.55
C VAL A 232 3.26 -14.43 -12.68
N VAL A 233 4.56 -14.34 -12.41
CA VAL A 233 5.64 -14.64 -13.36
C VAL A 233 6.51 -15.75 -12.77
N GLN A 234 6.76 -16.81 -13.53
CA GLN A 234 7.61 -17.94 -13.11
C GLN A 234 8.83 -18.00 -14.04
N VAL A 235 10.03 -18.06 -13.47
CA VAL A 235 11.31 -18.08 -14.21
C VAL A 235 11.90 -19.48 -14.16
N ILE A 236 11.66 -20.27 -15.20
CA ILE A 236 12.10 -21.67 -15.28
C ILE A 236 13.52 -21.72 -15.88
N ASP A 237 14.48 -22.28 -15.15
CA ASP A 237 15.82 -22.59 -15.68
C ASP A 237 15.72 -23.69 -16.75
N ASN A 238 16.39 -23.48 -17.89
CA ASN A 238 16.49 -24.44 -18.98
C ASN A 238 17.98 -24.62 -19.34
N ASN A 239 18.76 -25.13 -18.39
CA ASN A 239 20.21 -25.36 -18.48
C ASN A 239 20.99 -24.08 -18.81
N GLY A 240 20.73 -23.00 -18.06
CA GLY A 240 21.41 -21.71 -18.20
C GLY A 240 20.74 -20.71 -19.15
N ALA A 241 19.80 -21.16 -19.98
CA ALA A 241 18.76 -20.29 -20.57
C ALA A 241 17.54 -20.21 -19.62
N ALA A 242 16.57 -19.37 -19.91
CA ALA A 242 15.35 -19.26 -19.11
C ALA A 242 14.07 -19.28 -19.96
N THR A 243 13.01 -19.85 -19.40
CA THR A 243 11.64 -19.75 -19.93
C THR A 243 10.78 -19.03 -18.92
N VAL A 244 10.22 -17.89 -19.29
CA VAL A 244 9.38 -17.07 -18.42
C VAL A 244 7.91 -17.39 -18.70
N ARG A 245 7.20 -17.94 -17.72
CA ARG A 245 5.74 -18.13 -17.80
C ARG A 245 5.02 -16.98 -17.12
N VAL A 246 4.06 -16.38 -17.81
CA VAL A 246 3.25 -15.26 -17.31
C VAL A 246 1.80 -15.71 -17.15
N ARG A 247 1.17 -15.30 -16.05
CA ARG A 247 -0.29 -15.31 -15.85
C ARG A 247 -0.72 -14.01 -15.20
N VAL A 248 -1.77 -13.37 -15.70
CA VAL A 248 -2.42 -12.23 -15.04
C VAL A 248 -3.78 -12.65 -14.54
N PHE A 249 -3.97 -12.59 -13.22
CA PHE A 249 -5.25 -12.82 -12.57
C PHE A 249 -5.99 -11.49 -12.41
N GLN A 250 -7.31 -11.53 -12.47
CA GLN A 250 -8.18 -10.40 -12.16
C GLN A 250 -9.03 -10.76 -10.93
N ARG A 251 -9.38 -9.75 -10.14
CA ARG A 251 -10.43 -9.87 -9.14
C ARG A 251 -11.42 -8.72 -9.26
N LYS A 252 -12.69 -9.00 -8.98
CA LYS A 252 -13.82 -8.10 -9.17
C LYS A 252 -14.52 -7.82 -7.84
N HIS A 253 -14.91 -6.56 -7.64
CA HIS A 253 -15.80 -6.10 -6.57
C HIS A 253 -16.95 -5.33 -7.21
N GLU A 254 -18.19 -5.74 -6.96
CA GLU A 254 -19.37 -5.04 -7.48
C GLU A 254 -19.64 -3.77 -6.67
N GLY A 255 -19.73 -2.62 -7.34
CA GLY A 255 -20.09 -1.36 -6.69
C GLY A 255 -21.59 -1.31 -6.37
N GLY A 256 -21.93 -1.02 -5.12
CA GLY A 256 -23.29 -0.88 -4.63
C GLY A 256 -23.32 -0.33 -3.21
N ILE A 257 -24.51 -0.17 -2.64
CA ILE A 257 -24.70 0.28 -1.25
C ILE A 257 -24.10 -0.76 -0.27
N ASN A 258 -24.33 -2.04 -0.56
CA ASN A 258 -23.71 -3.15 0.15
C ASN A 258 -22.40 -3.54 -0.54
N LYS A 259 -21.27 -3.38 0.15
CA LYS A 259 -19.96 -3.87 -0.32
C LYS A 259 -19.95 -5.39 -0.31
N LYS A 260 -19.80 -6.01 -1.47
CA LYS A 260 -19.54 -7.46 -1.58
C LYS A 260 -18.05 -7.73 -1.35
N PRO A 261 -17.66 -8.94 -0.91
CA PRO A 261 -16.24 -9.32 -0.90
C PRO A 261 -15.65 -9.26 -2.31
N TRP A 262 -14.33 -9.15 -2.40
CA TRP A 262 -13.60 -9.38 -3.64
C TRP A 262 -13.77 -10.83 -4.08
N VAL A 263 -14.15 -11.04 -5.33
CA VAL A 263 -14.16 -12.36 -5.98
C VAL A 263 -12.98 -12.39 -6.94
N GLU A 264 -12.02 -13.27 -6.69
CA GLU A 264 -10.89 -13.50 -7.60
C GLU A 264 -11.32 -14.48 -8.69
N ASP A 265 -11.00 -14.18 -9.96
CA ASP A 265 -11.21 -15.12 -11.05
C ASP A 265 -10.23 -16.30 -10.87
N GLY A 266 -10.75 -17.53 -10.77
CA GLY A 266 -9.92 -18.73 -10.58
C GLY A 266 -8.93 -18.99 -11.74
N ASP A 267 -9.29 -18.52 -12.93
CA ASP A 267 -8.45 -18.57 -14.13
C ASP A 267 -7.81 -17.21 -14.44
N SER A 268 -6.54 -17.24 -14.84
CA SER A 268 -5.83 -16.06 -15.33
C SER A 268 -6.44 -15.57 -16.65
N LYS A 269 -6.68 -14.26 -16.79
CA LYS A 269 -7.29 -13.68 -18.00
C LYS A 269 -6.34 -13.72 -19.18
N GLY A 270 -6.69 -14.42 -20.24
CA GLY A 270 -5.84 -14.62 -21.41
C GLY A 270 -5.47 -13.29 -22.10
N ASP A 271 -6.45 -12.40 -22.27
CA ASP A 271 -6.23 -11.08 -22.86
C ASP A 271 -5.26 -10.20 -22.05
N LEU A 272 -5.40 -10.16 -20.71
CA LEU A 272 -4.47 -9.41 -19.84
C LEU A 272 -3.09 -10.08 -19.75
N THR A 273 -3.06 -11.41 -19.81
CA THR A 273 -1.82 -12.20 -19.77
C THR A 273 -0.99 -11.96 -21.03
N ALA A 274 -1.62 -11.95 -22.20
CA ALA A 274 -0.96 -11.62 -23.47
C ALA A 274 -0.45 -10.17 -23.51
N GLN A 275 -1.26 -9.19 -23.05
CA GLN A 275 -0.85 -7.79 -22.96
C GLN A 275 0.39 -7.60 -22.09
N PHE A 276 0.44 -8.24 -20.91
CA PHE A 276 1.58 -8.16 -20.00
C PHE A 276 2.80 -8.91 -20.55
N ALA A 277 2.59 -10.06 -21.20
CA ALA A 277 3.66 -10.81 -21.85
C ALA A 277 4.35 -9.98 -22.94
N ALA A 278 3.59 -9.28 -23.80
CA ALA A 278 4.13 -8.42 -24.83
C ALA A 278 4.92 -7.21 -24.27
N GLU A 279 4.46 -6.57 -23.18
CA GLU A 279 5.26 -5.55 -22.49
C GLU A 279 6.56 -6.16 -21.92
N LEU A 280 6.51 -7.36 -21.34
CA LEU A 280 7.67 -8.03 -20.73
C LEU A 280 8.70 -8.53 -21.76
N GLU A 281 8.24 -9.13 -22.88
CA GLU A 281 9.07 -9.52 -24.03
C GLU A 281 9.96 -8.37 -24.50
N SER A 282 9.37 -7.17 -24.65
CA SER A 282 10.10 -5.99 -25.12
C SER A 282 11.25 -5.58 -24.18
N VAL A 283 11.07 -5.76 -22.87
CA VAL A 283 12.07 -5.42 -21.85
C VAL A 283 13.14 -6.51 -21.71
N LEU A 284 12.77 -7.79 -21.83
CA LEU A 284 13.73 -8.90 -21.87
C LEU A 284 14.60 -8.84 -23.14
N ALA A 285 14.02 -8.50 -24.29
CA ALA A 285 14.76 -8.26 -25.54
C ALA A 285 15.74 -7.09 -25.40
N ALA A 286 15.31 -5.95 -24.86
CA ALA A 286 16.18 -4.80 -24.60
C ALA A 286 17.32 -5.12 -23.62
N ALA A 287 17.05 -5.91 -22.57
CA ALA A 287 18.08 -6.40 -21.65
C ALA A 287 19.10 -7.30 -22.35
N THR A 288 18.66 -8.16 -23.27
CA THR A 288 19.54 -9.02 -24.09
C THR A 288 20.46 -8.18 -24.97
N THR A 289 19.93 -7.21 -25.71
CA THR A 289 20.74 -6.29 -26.54
C THR A 289 21.72 -5.46 -25.71
N THR A 290 21.38 -5.13 -24.46
CA THR A 290 22.27 -4.38 -23.55
C THR A 290 23.46 -5.21 -23.08
N LEU A 291 23.33 -6.54 -23.00
CA LEU A 291 24.42 -7.47 -22.65
C LEU A 291 25.28 -7.89 -23.84
N GLN A 292 24.96 -7.41 -25.05
CA GLN A 292 25.69 -7.70 -26.30
C GLN A 292 26.51 -6.49 -26.81
N ARG A 293 26.76 -5.50 -25.95
CA ARG A 293 27.60 -4.32 -26.19
C ARG A 293 28.70 -4.23 -25.14
#